data_AF-A0A918IQC4-F1
#
_entry.id   AF-A0A918IQC4-F1
#
_cell.length_a   1.000
_cell.length_b   1.000
_cell.length_c   1.000
_cell.angle_alpha   90.00
_cell.angle_beta   90.00
_cell.angle_gamma   90.00
#
_symmetry.space_group_name_H-M   'P 1'
#
loop_
_entity.id
_entity.type
_entity.pdbx_description
1 polymer ?
#
loop_
_entity_poly.entity_id
_entity_poly.type
_entity_poly.pdbx_seq_one_letter_code
_entity_poly.pdbx_strand_id
1 'polypeptide(L)'
;MKISDNQYGVLVSDFVKSGSTASVTVGAGRLKPNVDYVFHTSAYAKDSGLHETSWSPWARFRVTMPVDLTLPNPNASAQNPDRSAQPYTDTMAPPSPWKTTAGPSHDRSVAPGTFGTRCTTSSNGVKVCGKAEPYDGRNFTLHRGTGAQAKAAAQSSLVSGCDPANPRAGLWTTRFEECSSFTMAWEASLNDVPVGTVKALVVNERQLDPKSGNITERINVTDVDVPATIPAFTLDAPKIDCEPSGNCGVQNVSGWTGAAAWVPGDHHSVSADASYLWGPTLTGPSTTKPQVMKLGVAVALQGNPKIPGKTVQTTPAVFMDVAGGDLENGGASDQIRCDNTKIINKVPTIGCVFHNYVSTYTFNAAKYLQASSHAWLIQHKLANHPGSKADSKPLYFLPDGDISGNRTVICPPDGRRPTATPAPSTARRTRS
;
A
#
# COMPACT_ATOMS: atom_id res chain seq x y z
N MET A 1 21.41 36.89 33.43
CA MET A 1 21.67 37.19 32.00
C MET A 1 22.69 38.32 31.97
N LYS A 2 23.93 38.05 31.56
CA LYS A 2 25.02 39.05 31.64
C LYS A 2 24.88 40.05 30.50
N ILE A 3 24.37 41.25 30.80
CA ILE A 3 24.28 42.34 29.83
C ILE A 3 25.55 43.18 29.97
N SER A 4 26.56 42.82 29.16
CA SER A 4 27.91 43.41 28.97
C SER A 4 29.09 42.82 29.75
N ASP A 5 30.28 42.92 29.14
CA ASP A 5 31.59 42.50 29.66
C ASP A 5 32.29 43.64 30.44
N ASN A 6 31.52 44.50 31.10
CA ASN A 6 32.07 45.43 32.08
C ASN A 6 31.76 44.97 33.50
N GLN A 7 32.51 45.49 34.45
CA GLN A 7 32.40 45.11 35.87
C GLN A 7 31.04 45.45 36.52
N TYR A 8 30.16 46.17 35.82
CA TYR A 8 28.90 46.68 36.35
C TYR A 8 27.65 46.02 35.72
N GLY A 9 27.81 45.22 34.66
CA GLY A 9 26.70 44.50 34.03
C GLY A 9 25.64 45.40 33.38
N VAL A 10 26.05 46.58 32.88
CA VAL A 10 25.18 47.57 32.21
C VAL A 10 25.75 47.99 30.86
N LEU A 11 24.90 48.34 29.89
CA LEU A 11 25.35 48.97 28.65
C LEU A 11 25.52 50.48 28.87
N VAL A 12 26.65 51.03 28.45
CA VAL A 12 27.00 52.45 28.62
C VAL A 12 27.06 53.10 27.24
N SER A 13 26.40 54.24 27.08
CA SER A 13 26.49 55.05 25.86
C SER A 13 27.74 55.93 25.88
N ASP A 14 28.09 56.50 24.74
CA ASP A 14 29.00 57.63 24.70
C ASP A 14 28.40 58.87 25.39
N PHE A 15 29.27 59.80 25.79
CA PHE A 15 28.85 61.07 26.37
C PHE A 15 28.16 61.95 25.32
N VAL A 16 27.00 62.49 25.69
CA VAL A 16 26.24 63.44 24.86
C VAL A 16 26.13 64.79 25.56
N LYS A 17 25.90 65.86 24.79
CA LYS A 17 25.63 67.19 25.37
C LYS A 17 24.34 67.15 26.20
N SER A 18 24.30 67.94 27.27
CA SER A 18 23.09 68.07 28.10
C SER A 18 21.87 68.41 27.24
N GLY A 19 20.75 67.73 27.49
CA GLY A 19 19.51 67.83 26.71
C GLY A 19 19.48 67.01 25.41
N SER A 20 20.56 66.33 25.01
CA SER A 20 20.60 65.45 23.84
C SER A 20 20.27 64.00 24.19
N THR A 21 19.79 63.23 23.22
CA THR A 21 19.47 61.81 23.40
C THR A 21 20.74 60.95 23.37
N ALA A 22 20.95 60.18 24.42
CA ALA A 22 21.94 59.10 24.45
C ALA A 22 21.36 57.79 23.89
N SER A 23 22.16 57.01 23.17
CA SER A 23 21.75 55.73 22.59
C SER A 23 22.73 54.61 22.91
N VAL A 24 22.23 53.40 23.18
CA VAL A 24 23.01 52.17 23.29
C VAL A 24 22.49 51.12 22.32
N THR A 25 23.39 50.35 21.70
CA THR A 25 23.02 49.25 20.82
C THR A 25 23.11 47.92 21.58
N VAL A 26 22.00 47.17 21.58
CA VAL A 26 21.99 45.80 22.10
C VAL A 26 22.37 44.84 20.97
N GLY A 27 23.52 44.18 21.10
CA GLY A 27 23.99 43.23 20.10
C GLY A 27 22.99 42.08 19.84
N ALA A 28 22.94 41.60 18.60
CA ALA A 28 22.07 40.50 18.20
C ALA A 28 22.29 39.25 19.08
N GLY A 29 21.21 38.52 19.39
CA GLY A 29 21.25 37.31 20.24
C GLY A 29 21.30 37.58 21.75
N ARG A 30 21.50 38.84 22.18
CA ARG A 30 21.44 39.21 23.61
C ARG A 30 20.03 39.30 24.16
N LEU A 31 19.00 39.33 23.34
CA LEU A 31 17.61 39.27 23.78
C LEU A 31 16.93 38.11 23.04
N LYS A 32 16.09 37.36 23.76
CA LYS A 32 15.32 36.26 23.18
C LYS A 32 14.09 36.84 22.47
N PRO A 33 13.76 36.34 21.28
CA PRO A 33 12.56 36.75 20.59
C PRO A 33 11.30 36.32 21.33
N ASN A 34 10.22 37.09 21.15
CA ASN A 34 8.90 36.94 21.77
C ASN A 34 8.87 37.01 23.31
N VAL A 35 9.90 37.58 23.93
CA VAL A 35 10.01 37.80 25.37
C VAL A 35 9.83 39.29 25.69
N ASP A 36 9.13 39.56 26.79
CA ASP A 36 8.99 40.90 27.36
C ASP A 36 10.21 41.22 28.22
N TYR A 37 10.80 42.39 27.99
CA TYR A 37 11.95 42.91 28.70
C TYR A 37 11.60 44.21 29.40
N VAL A 38 12.37 44.51 30.44
CA VAL A 38 12.33 45.79 31.14
C VAL A 38 13.71 46.43 31.11
N PHE A 39 13.75 47.76 30.98
CA PHE A 39 14.98 48.53 31.10
C PHE A 39 14.75 49.79 31.94
N HIS A 40 15.82 50.28 32.54
CA HIS A 40 15.88 51.58 33.20
C HIS A 40 17.28 52.17 32.98
N THR A 41 17.42 53.48 33.19
CA THR A 41 18.65 54.21 32.90
C THR A 41 19.01 55.14 34.06
N SER A 42 20.29 55.42 34.25
CA SER A 42 20.81 56.44 35.17
C SER A 42 21.82 57.28 34.40
N ALA A 43 21.73 58.61 34.53
CA ALA A 43 22.66 59.51 33.85
C ALA A 43 23.96 59.67 34.65
N TYR A 44 25.06 59.87 33.93
CA TYR A 44 26.37 60.19 34.49
C TYR A 44 26.85 61.53 33.91
N ALA A 45 27.13 62.49 34.79
CA ALA A 45 27.59 63.81 34.41
C ALA A 45 29.12 63.83 34.38
N LYS A 46 29.69 63.91 33.16
CA LYS A 46 31.15 63.90 32.95
C LYS A 46 31.87 65.03 33.70
N ASP A 47 31.30 66.22 33.67
CA ASP A 47 31.96 67.44 34.16
C ASP A 47 32.02 67.51 35.70
N SER A 48 31.04 66.91 36.38
CA SER A 48 31.01 66.81 37.85
C SER A 48 31.51 65.47 38.38
N GLY A 49 31.65 64.45 37.52
CA GLY A 49 32.02 63.10 37.90
C GLY A 49 30.94 62.37 38.73
N LEU A 50 29.69 62.87 38.73
CA LEU A 50 28.61 62.34 39.55
C LEU A 50 27.59 61.56 38.74
N HIS A 51 27.09 60.47 39.33
CA HIS A 51 25.90 59.78 38.86
C HIS A 51 24.65 60.42 39.43
N GLU A 52 23.55 60.37 38.67
CA GLU A 52 22.24 60.58 39.27
C GLU A 52 21.99 59.52 40.35
N THR A 53 21.62 59.98 41.54
CA THR A 53 21.31 59.11 42.68
C THR A 53 19.98 58.38 42.51
N SER A 54 19.14 58.81 41.57
CA SER A 54 17.87 58.19 41.20
C SER A 54 17.92 57.62 39.79
N TRP A 55 17.51 56.36 39.64
CA TRP A 55 17.30 55.75 38.32
C TRP A 55 15.95 56.15 37.72
N SER A 56 15.84 56.07 36.41
CA SER A 56 14.57 56.22 35.71
C SER A 56 13.57 55.13 36.16
N PRO A 57 12.25 55.36 36.00
CA PRO A 57 11.27 54.29 36.06
C PRO A 57 11.60 53.17 35.07
N TRP A 58 11.13 51.96 35.39
CA TRP A 58 11.23 50.81 34.49
C TRP A 58 10.30 50.96 33.28
N ALA A 59 10.86 50.88 32.08
CA ALA A 59 10.12 50.83 30.83
C ALA A 59 10.08 49.40 30.28
N ARG A 60 8.93 48.98 29.73
CA ARG A 60 8.71 47.64 29.17
C ARG A 60 8.76 47.66 27.65
N PHE A 61 9.35 46.64 27.03
CA PHE A 61 9.31 46.44 25.58
C PHE A 61 9.32 44.95 25.23
N ARG A 62 8.82 44.60 24.03
CA ARG A 62 8.80 43.22 23.53
C ARG A 62 9.64 43.11 22.26
N VAL A 63 10.51 42.10 22.21
CA VAL A 63 11.23 41.74 20.98
C VAL A 63 10.34 40.85 20.14
N THR A 64 9.94 41.27 18.93
CA THR A 64 9.17 40.44 18.00
C THR A 64 10.11 39.78 16.99
N MET A 65 9.86 38.51 16.64
CA MET A 65 10.43 37.88 15.45
C MET A 65 9.32 37.73 14.41
N PRO A 66 9.32 38.52 13.33
CA PRO A 66 8.52 38.18 12.17
C PRO A 66 9.12 36.91 11.56
N VAL A 67 8.36 35.80 11.59
CA VAL A 67 8.69 34.64 10.76
C VAL A 67 8.35 35.04 9.32
N ASP A 68 9.37 35.16 8.47
CA ASP A 68 9.14 35.32 7.05
C ASP A 68 8.62 34.00 6.47
N LEU A 69 7.33 33.99 6.11
CA LEU A 69 6.63 32.85 5.51
C LEU A 69 6.53 32.99 3.99
N THR A 70 7.34 33.85 3.37
CA THR A 70 7.32 34.04 1.93
C THR A 70 7.73 32.75 1.23
N LEU A 71 6.76 32.13 0.55
CA LEU A 71 7.00 30.98 -0.31
C LEU A 71 7.58 31.45 -1.65
N PRO A 72 8.45 30.67 -2.29
CA PRO A 72 8.89 30.94 -3.65
C PRO A 72 7.72 31.11 -4.63
N ASN A 73 7.97 31.82 -5.73
CA ASN A 73 6.97 31.97 -6.79
C ASN A 73 6.62 30.60 -7.42
N PRO A 74 5.33 30.30 -7.65
CA PRO A 74 4.92 29.09 -8.32
C PRO A 74 5.48 28.96 -9.75
N ASN A 75 5.96 27.78 -10.10
CA ASN A 75 6.31 27.40 -11.46
C ASN A 75 5.11 26.71 -12.14
N ALA A 76 4.33 27.46 -12.92
CA ALA A 76 3.15 26.94 -13.62
C ALA A 76 3.49 25.83 -14.64
N SER A 77 4.72 25.80 -15.16
CA SER A 77 5.19 24.83 -16.15
C SER A 77 5.71 23.53 -15.54
N ALA A 78 5.83 23.44 -14.21
CA ALA A 78 6.27 22.21 -13.56
C ALA A 78 5.26 21.08 -13.84
N GLN A 79 5.77 19.97 -14.39
CA GLN A 79 4.96 18.79 -14.69
C GLN A 79 4.48 18.12 -13.39
N ASN A 80 3.26 17.57 -13.43
CA ASN A 80 2.76 16.78 -12.32
C ASN A 80 3.52 15.45 -12.25
N PRO A 81 3.78 14.91 -11.04
CA PRO A 81 4.36 13.59 -10.89
C PRO A 81 3.52 12.54 -11.62
N ASP A 82 4.21 11.62 -12.30
CA ASP A 82 3.55 10.46 -12.90
C ASP A 82 2.95 9.57 -11.79
N ARG A 83 1.62 9.45 -11.80
CA ARG A 83 0.87 8.65 -10.81
C ARG A 83 0.80 7.17 -11.16
N SER A 84 1.14 6.80 -12.40
CA SER A 84 1.24 5.42 -12.88
C SER A 84 2.59 4.80 -12.58
N ALA A 85 3.68 5.58 -12.60
CA ALA A 85 5.04 5.11 -12.34
C ALA A 85 5.43 5.26 -10.86
N GLN A 86 4.70 4.60 -9.96
CA GLN A 86 4.99 4.64 -8.52
C GLN A 86 5.84 3.44 -8.09
N PRO A 87 6.81 3.64 -7.15
CA PRO A 87 7.69 2.58 -6.71
C PRO A 87 6.94 1.48 -5.97
N TYR A 88 7.53 0.28 -6.01
CA TYR A 88 7.09 -0.91 -5.28
C TYR A 88 6.90 -0.64 -3.77
N THR A 89 5.94 -1.35 -3.17
CA THR A 89 5.77 -1.39 -1.71
C THR A 89 5.69 -2.84 -1.24
N ASP A 90 6.62 -3.24 -0.37
CA ASP A 90 6.58 -4.48 0.41
C ASP A 90 5.72 -4.34 1.69
N THR A 91 5.50 -3.12 2.15
CA THR A 91 4.62 -2.82 3.27
C THR A 91 3.16 -3.02 2.92
N MET A 92 2.50 -3.95 3.61
CA MET A 92 1.04 -4.05 3.63
C MET A 92 0.42 -2.75 4.13
N ALA A 93 -0.62 -2.26 3.47
CA ALA A 93 -1.46 -1.21 4.02
C ALA A 93 -2.03 -1.69 5.37
N PRO A 94 -1.89 -0.92 6.46
CA PRO A 94 -2.58 -1.26 7.70
C PRO A 94 -4.10 -1.29 7.43
N PRO A 95 -4.87 -2.13 8.15
CA PRO A 95 -6.32 -2.09 8.05
C PRO A 95 -6.84 -0.67 8.30
N SER A 96 -7.84 -0.25 7.53
CA SER A 96 -8.53 1.01 7.81
C SER A 96 -9.07 0.96 9.25
N PRO A 97 -8.84 1.99 10.09
CA PRO A 97 -9.44 2.05 11.42
C PRO A 97 -10.98 2.23 11.35
N TRP A 98 -11.50 2.60 10.17
CA TRP A 98 -12.93 2.69 9.91
C TRP A 98 -13.48 1.31 9.62
N LYS A 99 -14.00 0.66 10.67
CA LYS A 99 -14.85 -0.52 10.53
C LYS A 99 -16.19 -0.08 9.92
N THR A 100 -16.45 -0.46 8.68
CA THR A 100 -17.85 -0.65 8.27
C THR A 100 -18.40 -1.81 9.09
N THR A 101 -19.68 -1.76 9.44
CA THR A 101 -20.36 -2.76 10.29
C THR A 101 -20.49 -4.10 9.55
N ALA A 102 -19.39 -4.74 9.19
CA ALA A 102 -19.38 -6.14 8.81
C ALA A 102 -19.38 -6.96 10.11
N GLY A 103 -20.39 -7.80 10.28
CA GLY A 103 -20.54 -8.65 11.47
C GLY A 103 -19.35 -9.59 11.66
N PRO A 104 -19.12 -10.08 12.89
CA PRO A 104 -18.04 -11.01 13.17
C PRO A 104 -18.26 -12.32 12.38
N SER A 105 -17.38 -12.60 11.40
CA SER A 105 -17.28 -13.93 10.80
C SER A 105 -16.56 -14.86 11.79
N HIS A 106 -17.21 -15.97 12.14
CA HIS A 106 -16.72 -16.98 13.08
C HIS A 106 -16.04 -18.18 12.40
N ASP A 107 -15.87 -18.15 11.07
CA ASP A 107 -15.23 -19.24 10.36
C ASP A 107 -13.71 -19.21 10.54
N ARG A 108 -13.12 -20.39 10.77
CA ARG A 108 -11.67 -20.56 10.84
C ARG A 108 -11.08 -20.18 9.47
N SER A 109 -10.53 -18.97 9.38
CA SER A 109 -9.91 -18.45 8.16
C SER A 109 -8.76 -19.37 7.73
N VAL A 110 -8.89 -19.99 6.56
CA VAL A 110 -7.78 -20.67 5.88
C VAL A 110 -6.87 -19.57 5.34
N ALA A 111 -5.54 -19.67 5.50
CA ALA A 111 -4.64 -18.62 5.02
C ALA A 111 -4.68 -18.53 3.48
N PRO A 112 -4.56 -17.32 2.89
CA PRO A 112 -4.47 -17.17 1.44
C PRO A 112 -3.33 -18.01 0.87
N GLY A 113 -3.55 -18.61 -0.29
CA GLY A 113 -2.60 -19.48 -0.97
C GLY A 113 -2.41 -20.88 -0.34
N THR A 114 -3.06 -21.18 0.79
CA THR A 114 -3.15 -22.55 1.31
C THR A 114 -4.56 -23.07 1.08
N PHE A 115 -4.71 -24.17 0.34
CA PHE A 115 -6.01 -24.78 0.12
C PHE A 115 -6.03 -26.22 0.59
N GLY A 116 -7.14 -26.63 1.20
CA GLY A 116 -7.30 -27.98 1.72
C GLY A 116 -7.13 -29.03 0.62
N THR A 117 -6.32 -30.06 0.90
CA THR A 117 -6.10 -31.18 -0.03
C THR A 117 -7.43 -31.79 -0.46
N ARG A 118 -7.68 -31.83 -1.77
CA ARG A 118 -8.87 -32.48 -2.34
C ARG A 118 -8.49 -33.74 -3.08
N CYS A 119 -9.20 -34.82 -2.81
CA CYS A 119 -8.92 -36.13 -3.41
C CYS A 119 -10.09 -36.63 -4.25
N THR A 120 -9.80 -37.29 -5.36
CA THR A 120 -10.75 -38.13 -6.11
C THR A 120 -10.27 -39.56 -6.01
N THR A 121 -11.19 -40.48 -5.70
CA THR A 121 -10.95 -41.92 -5.73
C THR A 121 -11.80 -42.54 -6.82
N SER A 122 -11.17 -43.23 -7.76
CA SER A 122 -11.88 -44.01 -8.79
C SER A 122 -12.38 -45.34 -8.23
N SER A 123 -13.35 -45.96 -8.91
CA SER A 123 -13.85 -47.31 -8.59
C SER A 123 -12.77 -48.40 -8.65
N ASN A 124 -11.63 -48.11 -9.29
CA ASN A 124 -10.49 -49.01 -9.43
C ASN A 124 -9.44 -48.82 -8.33
N GLY A 125 -9.74 -48.05 -7.28
CA GLY A 125 -8.86 -47.82 -6.13
C GLY A 125 -7.72 -46.83 -6.36
N VAL A 126 -7.62 -46.23 -7.55
CA VAL A 126 -6.71 -45.09 -7.78
C VAL A 126 -7.27 -43.87 -7.08
N LYS A 127 -6.45 -43.21 -6.26
CA LYS A 127 -6.75 -41.97 -5.57
C LYS A 127 -5.72 -40.91 -5.96
N VAL A 128 -6.19 -39.72 -6.34
CA VAL A 128 -5.31 -38.58 -6.61
C VAL A 128 -5.75 -37.38 -5.78
N CYS A 129 -4.81 -36.81 -5.04
CA CYS A 129 -5.01 -35.67 -4.16
C CYS A 129 -4.24 -34.45 -4.66
N GLY A 130 -4.96 -33.37 -4.98
CA GLY A 130 -4.38 -32.09 -5.37
C GLY A 130 -4.20 -31.16 -4.17
N LYS A 131 -3.06 -30.47 -4.10
CA LYS A 131 -2.77 -29.42 -3.12
C LYS A 131 -2.02 -28.25 -3.77
N ALA A 132 -2.16 -27.06 -3.18
CA ALA A 132 -1.42 -25.87 -3.58
C ALA A 132 -0.89 -25.13 -2.34
N GLU A 133 0.32 -24.61 -2.44
CA GLU A 133 1.01 -23.90 -1.36
C GLU A 133 1.88 -22.77 -1.95
N PRO A 134 2.06 -21.63 -1.26
CA PRO A 134 2.93 -20.56 -1.74
C PRO A 134 4.36 -21.03 -1.97
N TYR A 135 5.05 -20.51 -2.99
CA TYR A 135 6.45 -20.85 -3.25
C TYR A 135 7.36 -20.08 -2.29
N ASP A 136 8.17 -20.79 -1.50
CA ASP A 136 9.06 -20.19 -0.49
C ASP A 136 10.55 -20.21 -0.89
N GLY A 137 10.85 -20.63 -2.12
CA GLY A 137 12.21 -20.80 -2.62
C GLY A 137 12.84 -22.15 -2.27
N ARG A 138 12.15 -23.01 -1.49
CA ARG A 138 12.68 -24.27 -0.97
C ARG A 138 11.74 -25.46 -1.14
N ASN A 139 10.43 -25.22 -1.20
CA ASN A 139 9.41 -26.26 -1.36
C ASN A 139 9.30 -26.82 -2.78
N PHE A 140 10.06 -26.26 -3.74
CA PHE A 140 10.19 -26.73 -5.11
C PHE A 140 11.63 -26.60 -5.62
N THR A 141 12.12 -27.61 -6.36
CA THR A 141 13.46 -27.61 -6.96
C THR A 141 13.36 -27.28 -8.44
N LEU A 142 13.94 -26.15 -8.84
CA LEU A 142 13.96 -25.69 -10.22
C LEU A 142 15.09 -26.35 -11.04
N HIS A 143 14.72 -27.13 -12.06
CA HIS A 143 15.60 -27.76 -13.04
C HIS A 143 15.95 -26.74 -14.13
N ARG A 144 17.08 -26.05 -13.94
CA ARG A 144 17.58 -25.08 -14.93
C ARG A 144 18.19 -25.80 -16.13
N GLY A 145 17.64 -25.55 -17.31
CA GLY A 145 18.36 -25.83 -18.56
C GLY A 145 19.62 -24.97 -18.64
N THR A 146 20.79 -25.59 -18.79
CA THR A 146 22.11 -24.91 -18.77
C THR A 146 22.47 -24.20 -20.09
N GLY A 147 21.50 -23.76 -20.89
CA GLY A 147 21.73 -23.28 -22.26
C GLY A 147 21.03 -21.99 -22.66
N ALA A 148 21.64 -21.24 -23.57
CA ALA A 148 21.08 -20.05 -24.22
C ALA A 148 19.73 -20.30 -24.94
N GLN A 149 19.40 -21.56 -25.24
CA GLN A 149 18.12 -21.98 -25.81
C GLN A 149 16.94 -21.90 -24.83
N ALA A 150 17.16 -22.02 -23.51
CA ALA A 150 16.11 -21.84 -22.50
C ALA A 150 15.65 -20.37 -22.37
N LYS A 151 16.53 -19.41 -22.71
CA LYS A 151 16.20 -17.97 -22.77
C LYS A 151 15.42 -17.57 -24.03
N ALA A 152 15.47 -18.37 -25.09
CA ALA A 152 14.91 -18.01 -26.39
C ALA A 152 13.41 -18.37 -26.55
N ALA A 153 12.88 -19.23 -25.68
CA ALA A 153 11.47 -19.64 -25.68
C ALA A 153 10.64 -19.00 -24.53
N ALA A 154 11.26 -18.17 -23.70
CA ALA A 154 10.55 -17.47 -22.63
C ALA A 154 9.64 -16.41 -23.24
N GLN A 155 8.34 -16.71 -23.24
CA GLN A 155 7.30 -15.77 -23.62
C GLN A 155 7.46 -14.49 -22.77
N SER A 156 7.33 -13.32 -23.39
CA SER A 156 7.47 -12.05 -22.67
C SER A 156 6.48 -12.01 -21.52
N SER A 157 6.98 -11.71 -20.32
CA SER A 157 6.16 -11.53 -19.12
C SER A 157 5.02 -10.53 -19.39
N LEU A 158 3.84 -10.82 -18.83
CA LEU A 158 2.68 -9.93 -18.89
C LEU A 158 2.93 -8.64 -18.09
N VAL A 159 3.73 -8.73 -17.02
CA VAL A 159 4.03 -7.63 -16.11
C VAL A 159 5.52 -7.28 -16.10
N SER A 160 5.87 -6.09 -15.65
CA SER A 160 7.23 -5.56 -15.80
C SER A 160 8.31 -6.23 -14.92
N GLY A 161 7.97 -7.14 -13.98
CA GLY A 161 8.99 -7.92 -13.28
C GLY A 161 8.54 -8.98 -12.28
N CYS A 162 8.07 -10.18 -12.64
CA CYS A 162 7.80 -10.77 -13.95
C CYS A 162 9.00 -11.51 -14.59
N ASP A 163 9.59 -12.52 -13.94
CA ASP A 163 10.45 -13.51 -14.63
C ASP A 163 9.97 -14.95 -14.38
N PRO A 164 9.12 -15.51 -15.27
CA PRO A 164 8.67 -16.90 -15.16
C PRO A 164 9.79 -17.93 -15.24
N ALA A 165 10.95 -17.61 -15.82
CA ALA A 165 12.09 -18.53 -15.88
C ALA A 165 12.92 -18.53 -14.59
N ASN A 166 12.83 -17.45 -13.79
CA ASN A 166 13.47 -17.33 -12.48
C ASN A 166 12.47 -16.77 -11.45
N PRO A 167 11.42 -17.52 -11.12
CA PRO A 167 10.38 -17.06 -10.21
C PRO A 167 10.96 -16.79 -8.82
N ARG A 168 10.55 -15.67 -8.25
CA ARG A 168 10.89 -15.32 -6.87
C ARG A 168 9.97 -16.04 -5.90
N ALA A 169 10.46 -16.26 -4.69
CA ALA A 169 9.61 -16.70 -3.58
C ALA A 169 8.55 -15.62 -3.26
N GLY A 170 7.35 -16.09 -2.91
CA GLY A 170 6.24 -15.25 -2.46
C GLY A 170 5.54 -14.47 -3.58
N LEU A 171 5.19 -13.23 -3.24
CA LEU A 171 4.37 -12.33 -4.04
C LEU A 171 5.11 -11.01 -4.21
N TRP A 172 4.98 -10.38 -5.37
CA TRP A 172 5.09 -8.92 -5.43
C TRP A 172 4.01 -8.28 -6.24
N THR A 173 3.73 -7.03 -5.88
CA THR A 173 2.67 -6.23 -6.44
C THR A 173 3.14 -4.79 -6.59
N THR A 174 2.75 -4.15 -7.68
CA THR A 174 2.66 -2.69 -7.78
C THR A 174 1.21 -2.28 -7.56
N ARG A 175 0.85 -1.05 -7.90
CA ARG A 175 -0.55 -0.62 -7.91
C ARG A 175 -1.41 -1.44 -8.87
N PHE A 176 -0.84 -1.84 -10.01
CA PHE A 176 -1.58 -2.39 -11.15
C PHE A 176 -1.01 -3.71 -11.68
N GLU A 177 0.12 -4.17 -11.15
CA GLU A 177 0.76 -5.41 -11.60
C GLU A 177 1.04 -6.32 -10.43
N GLU A 178 0.95 -7.62 -10.64
CA GLU A 178 1.32 -8.65 -9.69
C GLU A 178 2.17 -9.70 -10.39
N CYS A 179 3.13 -10.24 -9.64
CA CYS A 179 3.62 -11.58 -9.90
C CYS A 179 3.76 -12.38 -8.61
N SER A 180 3.03 -13.50 -8.54
CA SER A 180 3.06 -14.49 -7.47
C SER A 180 3.59 -15.82 -7.97
N SER A 181 4.11 -16.62 -7.04
CA SER A 181 4.53 -17.99 -7.35
C SER A 181 4.03 -18.95 -6.29
N PHE A 182 3.51 -20.08 -6.73
CA PHE A 182 2.99 -21.14 -5.87
C PHE A 182 3.28 -22.51 -6.46
N THR A 183 3.40 -23.48 -5.58
CA THR A 183 3.63 -24.88 -5.94
C THR A 183 2.29 -25.59 -5.95
N MET A 184 2.09 -26.43 -6.96
CA MET A 184 0.98 -27.38 -6.99
C MET A 184 1.52 -28.79 -6.98
N ALA A 185 0.83 -29.69 -6.28
CA ALA A 185 1.22 -31.09 -6.22
C ALA A 185 -0.01 -32.01 -6.36
N TRP A 186 0.19 -33.11 -7.09
CA TRP A 186 -0.78 -34.17 -7.28
C TRP A 186 -0.18 -35.48 -6.74
N GLU A 187 -0.65 -35.89 -5.57
CA GLU A 187 -0.25 -37.12 -4.92
C GLU A 187 -1.13 -38.27 -5.40
N ALA A 188 -0.54 -39.26 -6.07
CA ALA A 188 -1.24 -40.42 -6.60
C ALA A 188 -0.97 -41.66 -5.75
N SER A 189 -2.02 -42.42 -5.45
CA SER A 189 -1.96 -43.72 -4.81
C SER A 189 -2.88 -44.73 -5.51
N LEU A 190 -2.56 -46.02 -5.37
CA LEU A 190 -3.35 -47.15 -5.86
C LEU A 190 -3.66 -48.07 -4.69
N ASN A 191 -4.94 -48.25 -4.35
CA ASN A 191 -5.39 -49.00 -3.17
C ASN A 191 -4.65 -48.56 -1.90
N ASP A 192 -4.57 -47.23 -1.72
CA ASP A 192 -3.85 -46.57 -0.62
C ASP A 192 -2.32 -46.76 -0.58
N VAL A 193 -1.73 -47.43 -1.58
CA VAL A 193 -0.27 -47.50 -1.75
C VAL A 193 0.22 -46.29 -2.57
N PRO A 194 1.13 -45.46 -2.05
CA PRO A 194 1.67 -44.32 -2.79
C PRO A 194 2.36 -44.75 -4.09
N VAL A 195 1.98 -44.14 -5.20
CA VAL A 195 2.61 -44.34 -6.53
C VAL A 195 3.67 -43.26 -6.75
N GLY A 196 3.35 -42.01 -6.44
CA GLY A 196 4.26 -40.88 -6.60
C GLY A 196 3.54 -39.55 -6.47
N THR A 197 4.31 -38.47 -6.50
CA THR A 197 3.81 -37.10 -6.44
C THR A 197 4.34 -36.34 -7.64
N VAL A 198 3.45 -35.82 -8.48
CA VAL A 198 3.82 -34.83 -9.50
C VAL A 198 3.81 -33.46 -8.82
N LYS A 199 4.84 -32.64 -9.07
CA LYS A 199 4.87 -31.26 -8.60
C LYS A 199 5.05 -30.31 -9.77
N ALA A 200 4.47 -29.12 -9.68
CA ALA A 200 4.67 -28.06 -10.65
C ALA A 200 4.88 -26.73 -9.93
N LEU A 201 5.73 -25.87 -10.49
CA LEU A 201 5.82 -24.49 -10.06
C LEU A 201 4.99 -23.61 -10.99
N VAL A 202 4.06 -22.88 -10.40
CA VAL A 202 3.17 -21.98 -11.13
C VAL A 202 3.59 -20.53 -10.83
N VAL A 203 3.75 -19.75 -11.88
CA VAL A 203 4.01 -18.31 -11.82
C VAL A 203 2.78 -17.61 -12.37
N ASN A 204 2.08 -16.88 -11.50
CA ASN A 204 0.89 -16.16 -11.85
C ASN A 204 1.18 -14.67 -11.97
N GLU A 205 0.80 -14.09 -13.11
CA GLU A 205 1.01 -12.69 -13.43
C GLU A 205 -0.36 -12.03 -13.61
N ARG A 206 -0.63 -10.92 -12.92
CA ARG A 206 -1.89 -10.19 -13.07
C ARG A 206 -1.65 -8.73 -13.37
N GLN A 207 -2.38 -8.20 -14.36
CA GLN A 207 -2.34 -6.79 -14.75
C GLN A 207 -3.74 -6.19 -14.70
N LEU A 208 -3.88 -5.10 -13.95
CA LEU A 208 -5.12 -4.36 -13.74
C LEU A 208 -5.16 -3.15 -14.67
N ASP A 209 -6.28 -2.93 -15.34
CA ASP A 209 -6.48 -1.69 -16.10
C ASP A 209 -6.84 -0.52 -15.15
N PRO A 210 -6.04 0.56 -15.10
CA PRO A 210 -6.33 1.71 -14.25
C PRO A 210 -7.62 2.47 -14.62
N LYS A 211 -8.19 2.23 -15.80
CA LYS A 211 -9.33 2.98 -16.37
C LYS A 211 -10.57 2.14 -16.62
N SER A 212 -10.52 0.84 -16.32
CA SER A 212 -11.67 -0.06 -16.49
C SER A 212 -11.66 -1.15 -15.42
N GLY A 213 -12.66 -2.04 -15.49
CA GLY A 213 -12.73 -3.21 -14.63
C GLY A 213 -11.99 -4.41 -15.21
N ASN A 214 -11.25 -4.23 -16.30
CA ASN A 214 -10.54 -5.32 -16.97
C ASN A 214 -9.34 -5.74 -16.16
N ILE A 215 -9.22 -7.04 -15.99
CA ILE A 215 -8.09 -7.70 -15.35
C ILE A 215 -7.61 -8.77 -16.31
N THR A 216 -6.32 -8.76 -16.59
CA THR A 216 -5.64 -9.77 -17.42
C THR A 216 -4.73 -10.58 -16.54
N GLU A 217 -4.75 -11.89 -16.72
CA GLU A 217 -3.98 -12.85 -15.95
C GLU A 217 -3.22 -13.76 -16.91
N ARG A 218 -1.98 -14.10 -16.57
CA ARG A 218 -1.18 -15.09 -17.28
C ARG A 218 -0.65 -16.10 -16.27
N ILE A 219 -0.98 -17.35 -16.51
CA ILE A 219 -0.58 -18.50 -15.69
C ILE A 219 0.52 -19.23 -16.43
N ASN A 220 1.72 -19.24 -15.88
CA ASN A 220 2.82 -20.04 -16.40
C ASN A 220 3.00 -21.25 -15.50
N VAL A 221 2.88 -22.45 -16.06
CA VAL A 221 3.29 -23.68 -15.39
C VAL A 221 4.69 -23.99 -15.87
N THR A 222 5.63 -23.96 -14.93
CA THR A 222 7.05 -24.10 -15.20
C THR A 222 7.58 -25.31 -14.48
N ASP A 223 8.50 -26.02 -15.14
CA ASP A 223 9.28 -27.10 -14.56
C ASP A 223 8.43 -28.14 -13.82
N VAL A 224 7.66 -28.94 -14.55
CA VAL A 224 6.85 -30.00 -13.93
C VAL A 224 7.75 -31.20 -13.59
N ASP A 225 7.83 -31.55 -12.30
CA ASP A 225 8.57 -32.71 -11.81
C ASP A 225 7.66 -33.95 -11.79
N VAL A 226 7.84 -34.84 -12.78
CA VAL A 226 7.14 -36.11 -12.91
C VAL A 226 8.05 -37.26 -12.44
N PRO A 227 7.70 -38.00 -11.37
CA PRO A 227 8.53 -39.09 -10.89
C PRO A 227 8.50 -40.28 -11.86
N ALA A 228 9.58 -41.07 -11.91
CA ALA A 228 9.72 -42.22 -12.81
C ALA A 228 8.61 -43.28 -12.68
N THR A 229 7.90 -43.32 -11.55
CA THR A 229 6.76 -44.22 -11.29
C THR A 229 5.47 -43.79 -12.01
N ILE A 230 5.42 -42.58 -12.56
CA ILE A 230 4.29 -42.01 -13.30
C ILE A 230 4.73 -41.86 -14.77
N PRO A 231 4.32 -42.76 -15.69
CA PRO A 231 4.81 -42.75 -17.07
C PRO A 231 4.48 -41.48 -17.88
N ALA A 232 3.41 -40.79 -17.53
CA ALA A 232 3.01 -39.55 -18.19
C ALA A 232 2.10 -38.73 -17.27
N PHE A 233 2.09 -37.43 -17.46
CA PHE A 233 1.21 -36.49 -16.77
C PHE A 233 0.70 -35.46 -17.76
N THR A 234 -0.59 -35.12 -17.71
CA THR A 234 -1.15 -34.04 -18.54
C THR A 234 -1.90 -33.04 -17.69
N LEU A 235 -1.91 -31.77 -18.09
CA LEU A 235 -2.72 -30.73 -17.46
C LEU A 235 -3.90 -30.38 -18.36
N ASP A 236 -5.09 -30.36 -17.79
CA ASP A 236 -6.24 -29.74 -18.45
C ASP A 236 -6.07 -28.21 -18.44
N ALA A 237 -6.80 -27.53 -19.33
CA ALA A 237 -6.82 -26.06 -19.34
C ALA A 237 -7.22 -25.52 -17.95
N PRO A 238 -6.63 -24.39 -17.53
CA PRO A 238 -6.92 -23.82 -16.21
C PRO A 238 -8.40 -23.45 -16.11
N LYS A 239 -8.94 -23.56 -14.89
CA LYS A 239 -10.23 -22.96 -14.54
C LYS A 239 -9.98 -21.81 -13.59
N ILE A 240 -10.59 -20.67 -13.92
CA ILE A 240 -10.52 -19.46 -13.12
C ILE A 240 -11.91 -19.16 -12.62
N ASP A 241 -12.04 -18.99 -11.30
CA ASP A 241 -13.24 -18.50 -10.67
C ASP A 241 -12.92 -17.13 -10.05
N CYS A 242 -13.81 -16.16 -10.24
CA CYS A 242 -13.65 -14.82 -9.68
C CYS A 242 -14.86 -14.48 -8.80
N GLU A 243 -14.56 -13.98 -7.60
CA GLU A 243 -15.52 -13.63 -6.56
C GLU A 243 -15.51 -12.12 -6.29
N PRO A 244 -16.65 -11.52 -5.87
CA PRO A 244 -17.94 -12.16 -5.69
C PRO A 244 -18.62 -12.44 -7.04
N SER A 245 -19.18 -13.65 -7.15
CA SER A 245 -19.88 -14.10 -8.35
C SER A 245 -20.90 -13.07 -8.83
N GLY A 246 -20.77 -12.71 -10.11
CA GLY A 246 -21.66 -11.81 -10.82
C GLY A 246 -21.39 -10.32 -10.63
N ASN A 247 -20.47 -9.90 -9.77
CA ASN A 247 -19.80 -8.59 -9.91
C ASN A 247 -18.41 -8.73 -10.55
N CYS A 248 -17.84 -9.93 -10.50
CA CYS A 248 -16.72 -10.34 -11.31
C CYS A 248 -17.17 -11.43 -12.28
N GLY A 249 -16.83 -11.27 -13.56
CA GLY A 249 -17.17 -12.23 -14.61
C GLY A 249 -15.94 -12.61 -15.43
N VAL A 250 -15.62 -13.91 -15.45
CA VAL A 250 -14.58 -14.46 -16.32
C VAL A 250 -15.02 -14.35 -17.78
N GLN A 251 -14.23 -13.65 -18.59
CA GLN A 251 -14.53 -13.36 -19.99
C GLN A 251 -13.91 -14.41 -20.91
N ASN A 252 -12.67 -14.80 -20.63
CA ASN A 252 -11.93 -15.76 -21.42
C ASN A 252 -10.91 -16.47 -20.54
N VAL A 253 -10.73 -17.77 -20.78
CA VAL A 253 -9.56 -18.53 -20.35
C VAL A 253 -9.06 -19.30 -21.56
N SER A 254 -7.82 -19.06 -21.97
CA SER A 254 -7.22 -19.73 -23.11
C SER A 254 -6.90 -21.19 -22.77
N GLY A 255 -6.77 -22.02 -23.81
CA GLY A 255 -6.05 -23.28 -23.66
C GLY A 255 -4.56 -23.03 -23.40
N TRP A 256 -3.82 -24.11 -23.14
CA TRP A 256 -2.38 -24.05 -22.98
C TRP A 256 -1.69 -23.68 -24.30
N THR A 257 -0.78 -22.72 -24.22
CA THR A 257 0.26 -22.48 -25.20
C THR A 257 1.45 -23.35 -24.84
N GLY A 258 1.84 -24.25 -25.74
CA GLY A 258 2.81 -25.32 -25.48
C GLY A 258 2.15 -26.68 -25.26
N ALA A 259 2.96 -27.73 -25.07
CA ALA A 259 2.46 -29.08 -24.89
C ALA A 259 2.11 -29.33 -23.41
N ALA A 260 0.85 -29.41 -23.03
CA ALA A 260 0.48 -29.66 -21.63
C ALA A 260 0.60 -31.14 -21.22
N ALA A 261 1.70 -31.80 -21.61
CA ALA A 261 1.96 -33.21 -21.38
C ALA A 261 3.45 -33.45 -21.10
N TRP A 262 3.75 -34.07 -19.97
CA TRP A 262 5.09 -34.35 -19.49
C TRP A 262 5.31 -35.85 -19.27
N VAL A 263 6.56 -36.26 -19.40
CA VAL A 263 7.06 -37.60 -19.04
C VAL A 263 8.22 -37.43 -18.05
N PRO A 264 8.64 -38.48 -17.34
CA PRO A 264 9.77 -38.38 -16.41
C PRO A 264 11.03 -37.83 -17.09
N GLY A 265 11.62 -36.78 -16.50
CA GLY A 265 12.81 -36.08 -17.00
C GLY A 265 12.56 -34.95 -18.02
N ASP A 266 11.30 -34.67 -18.36
CA ASP A 266 10.90 -33.52 -19.17
C ASP A 266 10.48 -32.34 -18.28
N HIS A 267 11.04 -31.16 -18.55
CA HIS A 267 10.94 -29.97 -17.68
C HIS A 267 10.52 -28.70 -18.45
N HIS A 268 9.81 -28.83 -19.57
CA HIS A 268 9.34 -27.66 -20.32
C HIS A 268 8.17 -26.94 -19.61
N SER A 269 7.88 -25.72 -20.09
CA SER A 269 6.84 -24.85 -19.55
C SER A 269 5.66 -24.70 -20.51
N VAL A 270 4.48 -24.41 -19.97
CA VAL A 270 3.28 -23.99 -20.71
C VAL A 270 2.68 -22.74 -20.10
N SER A 271 1.91 -21.98 -20.88
CA SER A 271 1.25 -20.76 -20.42
C SER A 271 -0.21 -20.70 -20.87
N ALA A 272 -1.05 -20.02 -20.09
CA ALA A 272 -2.42 -19.71 -20.47
C ALA A 272 -2.76 -18.29 -20.04
N ASP A 273 -3.51 -17.60 -20.90
CA ASP A 273 -4.00 -16.25 -20.64
C ASP A 273 -5.46 -16.32 -20.22
N ALA A 274 -5.81 -15.56 -19.19
CA ALA A 274 -7.17 -15.38 -18.73
C ALA A 274 -7.51 -13.89 -18.66
N SER A 275 -8.79 -13.57 -18.81
CA SER A 275 -9.29 -12.23 -18.60
C SER A 275 -10.64 -12.28 -17.89
N TYR A 276 -10.83 -11.35 -16.97
CA TYR A 276 -12.08 -11.17 -16.25
C TYR A 276 -12.37 -9.69 -16.12
N LEU A 277 -13.67 -9.41 -16.01
CA LEU A 277 -14.20 -8.07 -15.93
C LEU A 277 -14.89 -7.91 -14.59
N TRP A 278 -14.50 -6.86 -13.87
CA TRP A 278 -15.30 -6.33 -12.79
C TRP A 278 -16.31 -5.31 -13.30
N GLY A 279 -17.53 -5.38 -12.78
CA GLY A 279 -18.54 -4.38 -13.09
C GLY A 279 -19.62 -4.26 -11.99
N PRO A 280 -19.99 -3.04 -11.59
CA PRO A 280 -21.01 -2.78 -10.56
C PRO A 280 -22.43 -3.13 -11.02
N THR A 281 -22.62 -3.43 -12.30
CA THR A 281 -23.89 -3.77 -12.95
C THR A 281 -23.87 -5.12 -13.65
N LEU A 282 -22.77 -5.89 -13.51
CA LEU A 282 -22.80 -7.29 -13.91
C LEU A 282 -23.88 -7.97 -13.05
N THR A 283 -24.75 -8.75 -13.68
CA THR A 283 -25.95 -9.31 -13.05
C THR A 283 -25.59 -10.52 -12.21
N GLY A 284 -25.08 -10.28 -11.01
CA GLY A 284 -24.92 -11.28 -9.96
C GLY A 284 -26.10 -11.37 -9.01
N PRO A 285 -26.18 -12.45 -8.19
CA PRO A 285 -27.23 -12.62 -7.19
C PRO A 285 -27.21 -11.56 -6.08
N SER A 286 -26.16 -10.73 -5.98
CA SER A 286 -26.08 -9.60 -5.07
C SER A 286 -26.36 -8.29 -5.82
N THR A 287 -27.50 -7.67 -5.55
CA THR A 287 -28.02 -6.45 -6.19
C THR A 287 -27.37 -5.16 -5.66
N THR A 288 -26.28 -5.25 -4.92
CA THR A 288 -25.60 -4.09 -4.37
C THR A 288 -24.76 -3.42 -5.45
N LYS A 289 -24.81 -2.08 -5.53
CA LYS A 289 -23.97 -1.25 -6.41
C LYS A 289 -22.83 -0.66 -5.56
N PRO A 290 -21.84 -1.48 -5.13
CA PRO A 290 -20.78 -1.01 -4.25
C PRO A 290 -19.95 0.08 -4.93
N GLN A 291 -19.58 1.11 -4.18
CA GLN A 291 -18.61 2.11 -4.63
C GLN A 291 -17.18 1.58 -4.58
N VAL A 292 -16.92 0.60 -3.70
CA VAL A 292 -15.63 -0.07 -3.49
C VAL A 292 -15.95 -1.54 -3.24
N MET A 293 -15.26 -2.45 -3.92
CA MET A 293 -15.40 -3.89 -3.76
C MET A 293 -14.02 -4.55 -3.76
N LYS A 294 -13.83 -5.57 -2.94
CA LYS A 294 -12.65 -6.44 -2.97
C LYS A 294 -12.97 -7.73 -3.73
N LEU A 295 -12.03 -8.22 -4.54
CA LEU A 295 -12.19 -9.40 -5.37
C LEU A 295 -11.22 -10.49 -4.94
N GLY A 296 -11.65 -11.74 -5.11
CA GLY A 296 -10.82 -12.93 -5.00
C GLY A 296 -10.84 -13.73 -6.29
N VAL A 297 -9.73 -14.40 -6.56
CA VAL A 297 -9.51 -15.26 -7.72
C VAL A 297 -9.03 -16.63 -7.25
N ALA A 298 -9.66 -17.66 -7.80
CA ALA A 298 -9.23 -19.05 -7.63
C ALA A 298 -8.69 -19.59 -8.96
N VAL A 299 -7.47 -20.12 -8.92
CA VAL A 299 -6.83 -20.83 -10.02
C VAL A 299 -6.90 -22.32 -9.73
N ALA A 300 -7.65 -23.06 -10.54
CA ALA A 300 -7.78 -24.51 -10.41
C ALA A 300 -7.12 -25.22 -11.61
N LEU A 301 -6.11 -26.06 -11.33
CA LEU A 301 -5.42 -26.88 -12.32
C LEU A 301 -5.73 -28.37 -12.09
N GLN A 302 -6.32 -29.00 -13.10
CA GLN A 302 -6.58 -30.44 -13.08
C GLN A 302 -5.43 -31.20 -13.75
N GLY A 303 -4.72 -32.00 -12.96
CA GLY A 303 -3.56 -32.76 -13.41
C GLY A 303 -3.85 -34.24 -13.48
N ASN A 304 -3.66 -34.86 -14.63
CA ASN A 304 -4.06 -36.23 -14.93
C ASN A 304 -2.82 -37.14 -15.03
N PRO A 305 -2.31 -37.72 -13.91
CA PRO A 305 -1.22 -38.66 -13.95
C PRO A 305 -1.70 -39.99 -14.53
N LYS A 306 -0.95 -40.51 -15.50
CA LYS A 306 -1.10 -41.87 -16.00
C LYS A 306 -0.50 -42.82 -14.98
N ILE A 307 -1.30 -43.73 -14.46
CA ILE A 307 -0.84 -44.78 -13.56
C ILE A 307 -0.82 -46.08 -14.35
N PRO A 308 0.23 -46.93 -14.25
CA PRO A 308 0.30 -48.18 -14.98
C PRO A 308 -1.00 -49.00 -14.86
N GLY A 309 -1.64 -49.28 -16.00
CA GLY A 309 -2.86 -50.09 -16.10
C GLY A 309 -4.20 -49.37 -15.91
N LYS A 310 -4.24 -48.04 -15.62
CA LYS A 310 -5.50 -47.28 -15.44
C LYS A 310 -5.34 -45.79 -15.79
N THR A 311 -6.36 -45.18 -16.39
CA THR A 311 -6.46 -43.72 -16.56
C THR A 311 -7.54 -43.19 -15.62
N VAL A 312 -7.26 -42.11 -14.89
CA VAL A 312 -8.23 -41.47 -13.97
C VAL A 312 -8.18 -39.95 -14.14
N GLN A 313 -9.37 -39.35 -14.17
CA GLN A 313 -9.57 -37.90 -14.08
C GLN A 313 -9.45 -37.48 -12.62
N THR A 314 -8.65 -36.46 -12.34
CA THR A 314 -8.31 -36.08 -10.96
C THR A 314 -9.14 -34.92 -10.44
N THR A 315 -9.09 -34.68 -9.12
CA THR A 315 -9.57 -33.40 -8.60
C THR A 315 -8.55 -32.31 -8.92
N PRO A 316 -9.01 -31.11 -9.34
CA PRO A 316 -8.13 -29.97 -9.49
C PRO A 316 -7.39 -29.63 -8.18
N ALA A 317 -6.11 -29.31 -8.29
CA ALA A 317 -5.41 -28.54 -7.27
C ALA A 317 -5.87 -27.09 -7.41
N VAL A 318 -6.22 -26.44 -6.30
CA VAL A 318 -6.80 -25.08 -6.31
C VAL A 318 -5.90 -24.17 -5.48
N PHE A 319 -5.49 -23.06 -6.07
CA PHE A 319 -4.89 -21.93 -5.38
C PHE A 319 -5.91 -20.80 -5.30
N MET A 320 -6.05 -20.15 -4.15
CA MET A 320 -6.94 -19.01 -3.96
C MET A 320 -6.18 -17.87 -3.30
N ASP A 321 -6.40 -16.66 -3.78
CA ASP A 321 -5.85 -15.42 -3.22
C ASP A 321 -6.69 -14.87 -2.05
N VAL A 322 -7.71 -15.59 -1.56
CA VAL A 322 -8.57 -15.13 -0.46
C VAL A 322 -8.70 -16.18 0.64
N ALA A 323 -8.67 -15.71 1.89
CA ALA A 323 -8.86 -16.53 3.07
C ALA A 323 -10.35 -16.79 3.33
N GLY A 324 -10.88 -17.92 2.88
CA GLY A 324 -12.21 -18.39 3.28
C GLY A 324 -13.38 -17.48 2.86
N GLY A 325 -13.25 -16.74 1.77
CA GLY A 325 -14.33 -15.90 1.21
C GLY A 325 -14.66 -14.63 1.99
N ASP A 326 -13.99 -14.35 3.11
CA ASP A 326 -14.09 -13.06 3.80
C ASP A 326 -13.28 -12.01 3.05
N LEU A 327 -13.91 -11.39 2.05
CA LEU A 327 -13.26 -10.39 1.22
C LEU A 327 -12.86 -9.15 2.06
N GLU A 328 -13.62 -8.80 3.10
CA GLU A 328 -13.39 -7.57 3.85
C GLU A 328 -12.26 -7.70 4.89
N ASN A 329 -12.19 -8.82 5.60
CA ASN A 329 -11.17 -9.06 6.65
C ASN A 329 -10.08 -10.07 6.26
N GLY A 330 -10.29 -10.86 5.20
CA GLY A 330 -9.37 -11.90 4.72
C GLY A 330 -8.23 -11.38 3.84
N GLY A 331 -7.58 -10.29 4.28
CA GLY A 331 -6.61 -9.50 3.51
C GLY A 331 -5.36 -10.26 3.07
N ALA A 332 -5.44 -10.93 1.93
CA ALA A 332 -4.27 -11.40 1.19
C ALA A 332 -3.56 -10.23 0.50
N SER A 333 -2.26 -10.36 0.27
CA SER A 333 -1.43 -9.30 -0.30
C SER A 333 -1.66 -9.00 -1.78
N ASP A 334 -2.36 -9.88 -2.46
CA ASP A 334 -2.70 -9.88 -3.86
C ASP A 334 -4.21 -9.65 -4.13
N GLN A 335 -4.99 -9.41 -3.07
CA GLN A 335 -6.41 -9.12 -3.22
C GLN A 335 -6.62 -7.86 -4.07
N ILE A 336 -7.56 -7.90 -5.01
CA ILE A 336 -7.85 -6.76 -5.90
C ILE A 336 -8.96 -5.91 -5.27
N ARG A 337 -8.80 -4.59 -5.24
CA ARG A 337 -9.86 -3.62 -4.92
C ARG A 337 -10.29 -2.92 -6.19
N CYS A 338 -11.57 -2.96 -6.51
CA CYS A 338 -12.16 -2.21 -7.60
C CYS A 338 -13.10 -1.12 -7.06
N ASP A 339 -12.94 0.09 -7.60
CA ASP A 339 -13.74 1.25 -7.25
C ASP A 339 -14.68 1.60 -8.41
N ASN A 340 -15.92 1.95 -8.09
CA ASN A 340 -16.91 2.56 -8.98
C ASN A 340 -17.44 3.82 -8.31
N THR A 341 -16.56 4.80 -8.17
CA THR A 341 -16.93 6.09 -7.60
C THR A 341 -17.41 7.03 -8.70
N LYS A 342 -18.50 7.74 -8.44
CA LYS A 342 -18.83 8.92 -9.24
C LYS A 342 -17.99 10.06 -8.70
N ILE A 343 -16.83 10.30 -9.29
CA ILE A 343 -16.10 11.54 -9.01
C ILE A 343 -16.88 12.68 -9.69
N ILE A 344 -17.77 13.33 -8.94
CA ILE A 344 -18.47 14.60 -9.23
C ILE A 344 -19.02 14.73 -10.67
N ASN A 345 -20.33 14.50 -10.86
CA ASN A 345 -21.09 14.82 -12.09
C ASN A 345 -20.48 14.33 -13.42
N LYS A 346 -19.58 13.36 -13.39
CA LYS A 346 -19.04 12.68 -14.58
C LYS A 346 -19.27 11.18 -14.50
N VAL A 347 -19.19 10.57 -15.70
CA VAL A 347 -19.32 9.14 -16.00
C VAL A 347 -18.72 8.28 -14.87
N PRO A 348 -19.36 7.19 -14.43
CA PRO A 348 -18.75 6.27 -13.47
C PRO A 348 -17.35 5.89 -13.94
N THR A 349 -16.34 6.27 -13.16
CA THR A 349 -14.96 5.85 -13.40
C THR A 349 -14.75 4.55 -12.66
N ILE A 350 -14.66 3.47 -13.42
CA ILE A 350 -14.28 2.16 -12.93
C ILE A 350 -12.75 2.07 -12.96
N GLY A 351 -12.15 1.55 -11.89
CA GLY A 351 -10.74 1.19 -11.88
C GLY A 351 -10.41 0.19 -10.77
N CYS A 352 -9.46 -0.70 -11.04
CA CYS A 352 -9.00 -1.71 -10.09
C CYS A 352 -7.53 -1.46 -9.68
N VAL A 353 -7.21 -1.75 -8.43
CA VAL A 353 -5.88 -1.66 -7.82
C VAL A 353 -5.66 -2.85 -6.90
N PHE A 354 -4.41 -3.25 -6.64
CA PHE A 354 -4.15 -4.21 -5.56
C PHE A 354 -4.41 -3.58 -4.18
N HIS A 355 -5.17 -4.27 -3.33
CA HIS A 355 -5.70 -3.75 -2.06
C HIS A 355 -4.59 -3.31 -1.11
N ASN A 356 -3.51 -4.09 -1.02
CA ASN A 356 -2.42 -3.84 -0.10
C ASN A 356 -1.42 -2.79 -0.60
N TYR A 357 -1.63 -2.23 -1.79
CA TYR A 357 -0.83 -1.12 -2.29
C TYR A 357 -1.19 0.19 -1.58
N VAL A 358 -0.25 0.72 -0.79
CA VAL A 358 -0.38 2.06 -0.18
C VAL A 358 0.00 3.11 -1.21
N SER A 359 -1.00 3.78 -1.79
CA SER A 359 -0.72 4.82 -2.78
C SER A 359 0.05 5.99 -2.18
N THR A 360 1.23 6.27 -2.74
CA THR A 360 1.99 7.48 -2.40
C THR A 360 1.59 8.63 -3.32
N TYR A 361 1.12 9.72 -2.74
CA TYR A 361 0.83 10.95 -3.48
C TYR A 361 1.97 11.97 -3.29
N THR A 362 2.86 12.07 -4.27
CA THR A 362 3.84 13.17 -4.34
C THR A 362 3.16 14.47 -4.75
N PHE A 363 3.25 15.53 -3.96
CA PHE A 363 2.72 16.84 -4.36
C PHE A 363 3.65 17.51 -5.38
N ASN A 364 3.08 18.21 -6.37
CA ASN A 364 3.86 19.10 -7.24
C ASN A 364 4.14 20.41 -6.51
N ALA A 365 5.13 20.37 -5.60
CA ALA A 365 5.47 21.50 -4.76
C ALA A 365 5.88 22.72 -5.59
N ALA A 366 6.61 22.54 -6.70
CA ALA A 366 7.00 23.63 -7.57
C ALA A 366 5.81 24.41 -8.16
N LYS A 367 4.72 23.71 -8.50
CA LYS A 367 3.51 24.34 -9.05
C LYS A 367 2.52 24.82 -7.99
N TYR A 368 2.43 24.11 -6.86
CA TYR A 368 1.43 24.33 -5.82
C TYR A 368 2.08 24.42 -4.42
N LEU A 369 2.94 25.43 -4.23
CA LEU A 369 3.74 25.58 -3.00
C LEU A 369 2.87 25.71 -1.75
N GLN A 370 1.81 26.52 -1.79
CA GLN A 370 0.93 26.75 -0.64
C GLN A 370 0.26 25.45 -0.19
N ALA A 371 -0.33 24.71 -1.15
CA ALA A 371 -1.00 23.44 -0.86
C ALA A 371 -0.02 22.37 -0.35
N SER A 372 1.15 22.28 -0.96
CA SER A 372 2.19 21.32 -0.58
C SER A 372 2.76 21.63 0.80
N SER A 373 2.96 22.91 1.13
CA SER A 373 3.41 23.35 2.45
C SER A 373 2.36 23.06 3.52
N HIS A 374 1.08 23.26 3.20
CA HIS A 374 -0.01 22.90 4.11
C HIS A 374 -0.07 21.38 4.35
N ALA A 375 0.00 20.57 3.29
CA ALA A 375 0.06 19.11 3.42
C ALA A 375 1.27 18.66 4.24
N TRP A 376 2.44 19.29 4.06
CA TRP A 376 3.63 19.02 4.85
C TRP A 376 3.41 19.33 6.34
N LEU A 377 2.81 20.48 6.68
CA LEU A 377 2.47 20.83 8.06
C LEU A 377 1.53 19.81 8.69
N ILE A 378 0.51 19.39 7.94
CA ILE A 378 -0.44 18.35 8.37
C ILE A 378 0.31 17.04 8.69
N GLN A 379 1.18 16.59 7.79
CA GLN A 379 1.95 15.34 7.94
C GLN A 379 2.95 15.39 9.10
N HIS A 380 3.55 16.53 9.41
CA HIS A 380 4.67 16.63 10.35
C HIS A 380 4.33 17.26 11.70
N LYS A 381 3.23 18.01 11.79
CA LYS A 381 2.88 18.81 12.99
C LYS A 381 1.62 18.33 13.69
N LEU A 382 0.74 17.58 13.03
CA LEU A 382 -0.38 16.95 13.70
C LEU A 382 0.05 15.65 14.37
N ALA A 383 -0.50 15.38 15.55
CA ALA A 383 -0.13 14.22 16.37
C ALA A 383 -0.33 12.86 15.69
N ASN A 384 -1.24 12.77 14.70
CA ASN A 384 -1.53 11.52 13.99
C ASN A 384 -0.84 11.41 12.62
N HIS A 385 0.01 12.38 12.27
CA HIS A 385 0.83 12.37 11.04
C HIS A 385 0.10 11.92 9.76
N PRO A 386 -1.14 12.39 9.48
CA PRO A 386 -1.96 11.81 8.44
C PRO A 386 -1.35 12.01 7.05
N GLY A 387 -1.23 10.91 6.29
CA GLY A 387 -0.57 10.88 4.99
C GLY A 387 0.95 10.82 5.03
N SER A 388 1.56 10.64 6.21
CA SER A 388 3.02 10.51 6.36
C SER A 388 3.48 9.10 6.02
N LYS A 389 4.41 9.00 5.07
CA LYS A 389 5.13 7.76 4.77
C LYS A 389 6.12 7.42 5.89
N ALA A 390 6.77 8.43 6.49
CA ALA A 390 7.78 8.22 7.53
C ALA A 390 7.19 7.63 8.81
N ASP A 391 5.93 7.96 9.11
CA ASP A 391 5.22 7.51 10.32
C ASP A 391 4.28 6.32 10.05
N SER A 392 4.27 5.77 8.82
CA SER A 392 3.39 4.68 8.39
C SER A 392 1.90 4.98 8.61
N LYS A 393 1.46 6.20 8.27
CA LYS A 393 0.08 6.69 8.45
C LYS A 393 -0.53 7.08 7.10
N PRO A 394 -0.98 6.13 6.27
CA PRO A 394 -1.60 6.47 4.99
C PRO A 394 -2.94 7.21 5.16
N LEU A 395 -3.32 7.97 4.13
CA LEU A 395 -4.67 8.50 4.02
C LEU A 395 -5.58 7.46 3.36
N TYR A 396 -6.73 7.20 3.98
CA TYR A 396 -7.76 6.35 3.40
C TYR A 396 -8.77 7.20 2.63
N PHE A 397 -9.25 6.66 1.51
CA PHE A 397 -10.35 7.26 0.77
C PHE A 397 -11.62 7.22 1.63
N LEU A 398 -12.28 8.37 1.76
CA LEU A 398 -13.60 8.49 2.39
C LEU A 398 -14.62 8.76 1.28
N PRO A 399 -15.61 7.89 1.06
CA PRO A 399 -16.64 8.10 0.05
C PRO A 399 -17.53 9.32 0.39
N ASP A 400 -18.13 9.90 -0.64
CA ASP A 400 -18.92 11.16 -0.60
C ASP A 400 -20.16 11.14 0.35
N GLY A 401 -20.44 10.05 1.06
CA GLY A 401 -21.55 9.99 2.02
C GLY A 401 -21.36 10.83 3.28
N ASP A 402 -20.12 11.19 3.63
CA ASP A 402 -19.75 11.76 4.94
C ASP A 402 -18.97 13.10 4.84
N ILE A 403 -19.22 13.86 3.77
CA ILE A 403 -18.49 15.10 3.47
C ILE A 403 -18.97 16.30 4.30
N SER A 404 -20.23 16.33 4.74
CA SER A 404 -20.81 17.52 5.37
C SER A 404 -20.20 17.82 6.74
N GLY A 405 -19.98 16.79 7.57
CA GLY A 405 -19.38 16.95 8.90
C GLY A 405 -17.94 17.47 8.84
N ASN A 406 -17.08 16.76 8.11
CA ASN A 406 -15.66 17.12 8.00
C ASN A 406 -15.44 18.45 7.27
N ARG A 407 -16.18 18.70 6.18
CA ARG A 407 -16.04 19.94 5.41
C ARG A 407 -16.54 21.16 6.17
N THR A 408 -17.56 21.03 7.01
CA THR A 408 -18.03 22.14 7.87
C THR A 408 -17.02 22.48 8.96
N VAL A 409 -16.26 21.51 9.46
CA VAL A 409 -15.18 21.74 10.43
C VAL A 409 -13.96 22.40 9.78
N ILE A 410 -13.55 21.94 8.59
CA ILE A 410 -12.35 22.45 7.90
C ILE A 410 -12.63 23.79 7.19
N CYS A 411 -13.82 23.93 6.60
CA CYS A 411 -14.27 25.08 5.84
C CYS A 411 -15.62 25.57 6.38
N PRO A 412 -15.66 26.19 7.57
CA PRO A 412 -16.92 26.67 8.13
C PRO A 412 -17.54 27.74 7.22
N PRO A 413 -18.89 27.75 7.06
CA PRO A 413 -19.59 28.63 6.12
C PRO A 413 -19.36 30.13 6.35
N ASP A 414 -18.96 30.50 7.57
CA ASP A 414 -18.75 31.87 8.02
C ASP A 414 -17.28 32.32 7.97
N GLY A 415 -16.37 31.49 7.44
CA GLY A 415 -14.95 31.81 7.29
C GLY A 415 -14.16 31.94 8.59
N ARG A 416 -14.73 31.54 9.75
CA ARG A 416 -14.02 31.59 11.04
C ARG A 416 -12.95 30.49 11.10
N ARG A 417 -11.76 30.80 11.62
CA ARG A 417 -10.73 29.77 11.88
C ARG A 417 -11.25 28.78 12.94
N PRO A 418 -11.11 27.46 12.74
CA PRO A 418 -11.38 26.49 13.79
C PRO A 418 -10.47 26.80 14.98
N THR A 419 -11.05 27.10 16.14
CA THR A 419 -10.30 27.23 17.39
C THR A 419 -9.76 25.85 17.76
N ALA A 420 -8.43 25.73 17.91
CA ALA A 420 -7.79 24.50 18.32
C ALA A 420 -8.40 24.01 19.64
N THR A 421 -9.15 22.92 19.60
CA THR A 421 -9.61 22.24 20.82
C THR A 421 -8.38 21.67 21.53
N PRO A 422 -8.14 21.99 22.81
CA PRO A 422 -7.07 21.34 23.57
C PRO A 422 -7.34 19.84 23.66
N ALA A 423 -6.28 19.04 23.59
CA ALA A 423 -6.33 17.60 23.81
C ALA A 423 -7.03 17.26 25.15
N PRO A 424 -7.81 16.17 25.24
CA PRO A 424 -8.49 15.82 26.47
C PRO A 424 -7.48 15.44 27.55
N SER A 425 -7.35 16.29 28.57
CA SER A 425 -6.64 15.95 29.80
C SER A 425 -7.44 14.89 30.55
N THR A 426 -6.85 13.71 30.74
CA THR A 426 -7.30 12.73 31.73
C THR A 426 -7.37 13.36 33.12
N ALA A 427 -8.57 13.50 33.66
CA ALA A 427 -8.79 13.76 35.08
C ALA A 427 -9.99 12.95 35.57
N ARG A 428 -9.69 11.73 36.03
CA ARG A 428 -10.59 10.91 36.85
C ARG A 428 -10.69 11.59 38.22
N ARG A 429 -11.84 12.17 38.56
CA ARG A 429 -12.23 12.47 39.94
C ARG A 429 -13.52 11.73 40.24
N THR A 430 -13.37 10.58 40.89
CA THR A 430 -14.42 9.99 41.71
C THR A 430 -14.66 10.91 42.92
N ARG A 431 -15.93 11.25 43.18
CA ARG A 431 -16.38 11.67 44.51
C ARG A 431 -17.43 10.66 44.98
N SER A 432 -17.11 10.13 46.17
CA SER A 432 -17.96 9.54 47.23
C SER A 432 -19.36 9.09 46.87
#